data_AF-A0A069I6V9-F1
#
_entry.id   AF-A0A069I6V9-F1
#
_cell.length_a   1.000
_cell.length_b   1.000
_cell.length_c   1.000
_cell.angle_alpha   90.00
_cell.angle_beta   90.00
_cell.angle_gamma   90.00
#
_symmetry.space_group_name_H-M   'P 1'
#
loop_
_entity.id
_entity.type
_entity.pdbx_description
1 polymer ?
#
loop_
_entity_poly.entity_id
_entity_poly.type
_entity_poly.pdbx_seq_one_letter_code
_entity_poly.pdbx_strand_id
1 'polypeptide(L)'
;MRQCCLAIGPAMPSDFPSPFPSQPDPASAPALPAGPQALVRLATPADAGPLCAWLQSRQALPVAAARARDALVENLLARPERGTCVLAVAGGAAAPRLVGCLPVALVPHLQLSGLAALAVEWWVGAEAAQEDPAVLLACCDLLADWCRAHGVRHMLLAPALLAGSQADSAGFVAHAGGLWHRNLTPAPKTLG
;
A
#
# COMPACT_ATOMS: atom_id res chain seq x y z
N MET A 1 55.57 63.67 -30.40
CA MET A 1 56.81 62.88 -30.15
C MET A 1 56.35 61.56 -29.56
N ARG A 2 56.33 60.45 -30.33
CA ARG A 2 57.40 59.47 -30.54
C ARG A 2 57.77 58.66 -29.27
N GLN A 3 57.71 57.33 -29.44
CA GLN A 3 58.44 56.27 -28.73
C GLN A 3 57.99 55.92 -27.29
N CYS A 4 58.04 54.67 -26.82
CA CYS A 4 58.28 53.37 -27.45
C CYS A 4 57.88 52.23 -26.48
N CYS A 5 57.77 51.04 -27.06
CA CYS A 5 57.45 49.73 -26.51
C CYS A 5 58.21 49.29 -25.25
N LEU A 6 57.62 48.34 -24.50
CA LEU A 6 58.24 47.07 -24.13
C LEU A 6 57.16 46.02 -23.82
N ALA A 7 57.43 44.77 -24.19
CA ALA A 7 56.54 43.61 -24.16
C ALA A 7 56.65 42.82 -22.85
N ILE A 8 55.67 41.93 -22.59
CA ILE A 8 55.82 40.46 -22.35
C ILE A 8 54.56 39.93 -21.64
N GLY A 9 53.99 38.84 -22.18
CA GLY A 9 53.11 37.93 -21.45
C GLY A 9 51.94 37.39 -22.29
N PRO A 10 51.95 36.10 -22.70
CA PRO A 10 50.77 35.46 -23.28
C PRO A 10 49.82 35.03 -22.16
N ALA A 11 48.58 35.53 -22.18
CA ALA A 11 47.52 35.07 -21.28
C ALA A 11 46.74 33.93 -21.95
N MET A 12 46.67 32.81 -21.23
CA MET A 12 46.09 31.53 -21.65
C MET A 12 44.60 31.62 -22.02
N PRO A 13 44.10 30.77 -22.94
CA PRO A 13 42.68 30.54 -23.09
C PRO A 13 42.17 29.69 -21.92
N SER A 14 41.20 30.23 -21.18
CA SER A 14 40.50 29.53 -20.10
C SER A 14 39.47 28.54 -20.65
N ASP A 15 39.90 27.39 -21.13
CA ASP A 15 39.02 26.24 -21.36
C ASP A 15 39.04 25.33 -20.12
N PHE A 16 38.17 25.64 -19.15
CA PHE A 16 37.79 24.69 -18.11
C PHE A 16 36.43 24.09 -18.48
N PRO A 17 36.35 22.79 -18.86
CA PRO A 17 35.06 22.13 -19.00
C PRO A 17 34.43 21.93 -17.62
N SER A 18 33.21 22.44 -17.44
CA SER A 18 32.39 22.25 -16.25
C SER A 18 32.13 20.75 -16.01
N PRO A 19 32.33 20.21 -14.78
CA PRO A 19 32.14 18.79 -14.48
C PRO A 19 30.68 18.41 -14.16
N PHE A 20 29.71 19.27 -14.45
CA PHE A 20 28.31 19.03 -14.07
C PHE A 20 27.50 18.49 -15.26
N PRO A 21 26.84 17.33 -15.13
CA PRO A 21 25.93 16.84 -16.15
C PRO A 21 24.79 17.83 -16.34
N SER A 22 24.46 18.13 -17.60
CA SER A 22 23.32 18.96 -17.97
C SER A 22 22.06 18.41 -17.33
N GLN A 23 21.39 19.25 -16.55
CA GLN A 23 20.15 18.91 -15.86
C GLN A 23 19.09 18.48 -16.90
N PRO A 24 18.49 17.28 -16.78
CA PRO A 24 17.47 16.86 -17.72
C PRO A 24 16.27 17.82 -17.66
N ASP A 25 15.76 18.15 -18.85
CA ASP A 25 14.65 19.07 -19.07
C ASP A 25 13.39 18.55 -18.33
N PRO A 26 12.77 19.33 -17.41
CA PRO A 26 11.60 18.88 -16.65
C PRO A 26 10.38 18.55 -17.54
N ALA A 27 10.40 18.95 -18.82
CA ALA A 27 9.39 18.62 -19.81
C ALA A 27 9.48 17.18 -20.36
N SER A 28 10.56 16.44 -20.07
CA SER A 28 10.77 15.06 -20.56
C SER A 28 10.37 13.98 -19.54
N ALA A 29 9.74 14.36 -18.43
CA ALA A 29 9.18 13.38 -17.51
C ALA A 29 8.03 12.62 -18.21
N PRO A 30 8.02 11.28 -18.24
CA PRO A 30 6.89 10.55 -18.76
C PRO A 30 5.65 10.96 -17.97
N ALA A 31 4.62 11.46 -18.66
CA ALA A 31 3.35 11.79 -18.04
C ALA A 31 2.83 10.52 -17.34
N LEU A 32 2.73 10.58 -16.02
CA LEU A 32 2.09 9.53 -15.23
C LEU A 32 0.68 9.30 -15.79
N PRO A 33 0.23 8.05 -16.02
CA PRO A 33 -1.09 7.81 -16.55
C PRO A 33 -2.14 8.41 -15.61
N ALA A 34 -2.89 9.38 -16.15
CA ALA A 34 -4.04 10.02 -15.52
C ALA A 34 -5.26 9.08 -15.55
N GLY A 35 -5.11 7.89 -14.97
CA GLY A 35 -6.26 7.09 -14.52
C GLY A 35 -6.67 7.54 -13.12
N PRO A 36 -7.92 7.30 -12.69
CA PRO A 36 -8.31 7.50 -11.29
C PRO A 36 -7.54 6.50 -10.41
N GLN A 37 -6.31 6.85 -10.02
CA GLN A 37 -5.47 6.00 -9.20
C GLN A 37 -6.19 5.75 -7.87
N ALA A 38 -6.53 4.49 -7.60
CA ALA A 38 -7.09 4.10 -6.31
C ALA A 38 -6.02 4.33 -5.23
N LEU A 39 -6.31 5.23 -4.28
CA LEU A 39 -5.52 5.44 -3.09
C LEU A 39 -5.83 4.33 -2.08
N VAL A 40 -4.79 3.65 -1.61
CA VAL A 40 -4.90 2.65 -0.55
C VAL A 40 -4.54 3.29 0.79
N ARG A 41 -5.35 3.05 1.82
CA ARG A 41 -5.09 3.53 3.19
C ARG A 41 -5.64 2.58 4.25
N LEU A 42 -5.15 2.72 5.48
CA LEU A 42 -5.78 2.08 6.64
C LEU A 42 -7.11 2.76 6.96
N ALA A 43 -8.08 1.95 7.36
CA ALA A 43 -9.33 2.44 7.91
C ALA A 43 -9.13 3.04 9.30
N THR A 44 -9.99 4.00 9.63
CA THR A 44 -10.06 4.67 10.92
C THR A 44 -11.43 4.42 11.56
N PRO A 45 -11.61 4.67 12.86
CA PRO A 45 -12.94 4.55 13.49
C PRO A 45 -14.05 5.36 12.78
N ALA A 46 -13.70 6.49 12.14
CA ALA A 46 -14.64 7.31 11.38
C ALA A 46 -15.20 6.62 10.13
N ASP A 47 -14.52 5.58 9.63
CA ASP A 47 -14.92 4.84 8.45
C ASP A 47 -16.00 3.78 8.72
N ALA A 48 -16.30 3.46 10.00
CA ALA A 48 -17.19 2.35 10.35
C ALA A 48 -18.58 2.47 9.69
N GLY A 49 -19.26 3.60 9.88
CA GLY A 49 -20.58 3.84 9.29
C GLY A 49 -20.58 3.78 7.76
N PRO A 50 -19.73 4.58 7.07
CA PRO A 50 -19.60 4.53 5.62
C PRO A 50 -19.25 3.13 5.07
N LEU A 51 -18.35 2.41 5.74
CA LEU A 51 -17.92 1.07 5.32
C LEU A 51 -19.06 0.05 5.47
N CYS A 52 -19.77 0.03 6.60
CA CYS A 52 -20.91 -0.87 6.80
C CYS A 52 -22.02 -0.61 5.76
N ALA A 53 -22.33 0.67 5.49
CA ALA A 53 -23.30 1.04 4.46
C ALA A 53 -22.86 0.58 3.07
N TRP A 54 -21.58 0.74 2.74
CA TRP A 54 -21.00 0.27 1.49
C TRP A 54 -21.07 -1.26 1.36
N LEU A 55 -20.65 -2.02 2.38
CA LEU A 55 -20.73 -3.48 2.41
C LEU A 55 -22.18 -3.98 2.25
N GLN A 56 -23.14 -3.32 2.90
CA GLN A 56 -24.56 -3.64 2.76
C GLN A 56 -25.09 -3.41 1.33
N SER A 57 -24.61 -2.37 0.66
CA SER A 57 -24.97 -2.12 -0.75
C SER A 57 -24.41 -3.16 -1.72
N ARG A 58 -23.31 -3.84 -1.34
CA ARG A 58 -22.68 -4.90 -2.15
C ARG A 58 -23.33 -6.25 -1.96
N GLN A 59 -23.67 -6.58 -0.71
CA GLN A 59 -24.32 -7.83 -0.38
C GLN A 59 -25.32 -7.60 0.74
N ALA A 60 -26.61 -7.72 0.38
CA ALA A 60 -27.68 -7.77 1.35
C ALA A 60 -27.60 -9.09 2.13
N LEU A 61 -27.55 -8.98 3.45
CA LEU A 61 -27.52 -10.11 4.38
C LEU A 61 -28.80 -10.14 5.24
N PRO A 62 -29.21 -11.31 5.73
CA PRO A 62 -30.20 -11.40 6.81
C PRO A 62 -29.77 -10.55 8.01
N VAL A 63 -30.73 -9.99 8.75
CA VAL A 63 -30.48 -9.00 9.82
C VAL A 63 -29.39 -9.45 10.81
N ALA A 64 -29.44 -10.70 11.28
CA ALA A 64 -28.44 -11.21 12.22
C ALA A 64 -27.02 -11.22 11.63
N ALA A 65 -26.87 -11.64 10.37
CA ALA A 65 -25.58 -11.66 9.68
C ALA A 65 -25.08 -10.23 9.36
N ALA A 66 -25.98 -9.32 9.00
CA ALA A 66 -25.64 -7.91 8.81
C ALA A 66 -25.11 -7.29 10.11
N ARG A 67 -25.80 -7.50 11.24
CA ARG A 67 -25.35 -7.03 12.56
C ARG A 67 -24.01 -7.63 12.98
N ALA A 68 -23.78 -8.92 12.70
CA ALA A 68 -22.50 -9.56 12.98
C ALA A 68 -21.36 -8.94 12.16
N ARG A 69 -21.60 -8.64 10.88
CA ARG A 69 -20.63 -7.95 10.02
C ARG A 69 -20.34 -6.54 10.51
N ASP A 70 -21.38 -5.77 10.85
CA ASP A 70 -21.22 -4.41 11.38
C ASP A 70 -20.39 -4.43 12.68
N ALA A 71 -20.71 -5.35 13.60
CA ALA A 71 -19.96 -5.53 14.83
C ALA A 71 -18.51 -5.97 14.59
N LEU A 72 -18.24 -6.80 13.58
CA LEU A 72 -16.88 -7.17 13.20
C LEU A 72 -16.09 -5.93 12.73
N VAL A 73 -16.67 -5.14 11.83
CA VAL A 73 -16.06 -3.91 11.33
C VAL A 73 -15.77 -2.94 12.48
N GLU A 74 -16.77 -2.65 13.32
CA GLU A 74 -16.59 -1.77 14.48
C GLU A 74 -15.48 -2.28 15.41
N ASN A 75 -15.43 -3.59 15.68
CA ASN A 75 -14.38 -4.18 16.51
C ASN A 75 -12.98 -4.04 15.90
N LEU A 76 -12.83 -4.27 14.59
CA LEU A 76 -11.55 -4.13 13.91
C LEU A 76 -11.06 -2.67 13.90
N LEU A 77 -11.98 -1.72 13.71
CA LEU A 77 -11.64 -0.29 13.62
C LEU A 77 -11.39 0.35 14.98
N ALA A 78 -12.08 -0.11 16.02
CA ALA A 78 -11.91 0.42 17.38
C ALA A 78 -10.65 -0.14 18.08
N ARG A 79 -10.16 -1.31 17.66
CA ARG A 79 -9.16 -2.09 18.41
C ARG A 79 -8.05 -2.60 17.48
N PRO A 80 -6.97 -1.82 17.27
CA PRO A 80 -5.88 -2.21 16.37
C PRO A 80 -5.16 -3.50 16.80
N GLU A 81 -5.27 -3.90 18.08
CA GLU A 81 -4.74 -5.16 18.57
C GLU A 81 -5.53 -6.39 18.09
N ARG A 82 -6.74 -6.20 17.57
CA ARG A 82 -7.57 -7.26 16.98
C ARG A 82 -7.43 -7.37 15.46
N GLY A 83 -6.88 -6.35 14.80
CA GLY A 83 -6.81 -6.28 13.36
C GLY A 83 -6.99 -4.87 12.81
N THR A 84 -7.28 -4.80 11.52
CA THR A 84 -7.54 -3.54 10.80
C THR A 84 -8.35 -3.81 9.54
N CYS A 85 -8.80 -2.76 8.85
CA CYS A 85 -9.29 -2.86 7.49
C CYS A 85 -8.40 -2.00 6.59
N VAL A 86 -7.96 -2.55 5.45
CA VAL A 86 -7.30 -1.77 4.41
C VAL A 86 -8.34 -1.37 3.37
N LEU A 87 -8.43 -0.08 3.08
CA LEU A 87 -9.42 0.47 2.16
C LEU A 87 -8.73 0.92 0.88
N ALA A 88 -9.35 0.60 -0.25
CA ALA A 88 -9.05 1.21 -1.53
C ALA A 88 -10.13 2.27 -1.84
N VAL A 89 -9.68 3.47 -2.16
CA VAL A 89 -10.53 4.64 -2.39
C VAL A 89 -10.19 5.24 -3.74
N ALA A 90 -11.19 5.46 -4.59
CA ALA A 90 -11.05 6.18 -5.85
C ALA A 90 -11.67 7.58 -5.77
N GLY A 91 -11.31 8.44 -6.72
CA GLY A 91 -11.74 9.84 -6.74
C GLY A 91 -10.80 10.76 -5.96
N GLY A 92 -10.79 12.04 -6.31
CA GLY A 92 -9.95 13.03 -5.64
C GLY A 92 -10.35 13.25 -4.18
N ALA A 93 -9.48 13.91 -3.42
CA ALA A 93 -9.67 14.17 -1.99
C ALA A 93 -11.01 14.85 -1.63
N ALA A 94 -11.62 15.56 -2.56
CA ALA A 94 -12.92 16.23 -2.39
C ALA A 94 -14.13 15.27 -2.43
N ALA A 95 -14.01 14.11 -3.07
CA ALA A 95 -15.09 13.13 -3.21
C ALA A 95 -14.54 11.69 -3.18
N PRO A 96 -13.98 11.24 -2.04
CA PRO A 96 -13.45 9.90 -1.90
C PRO A 96 -14.58 8.87 -1.98
N ARG A 97 -14.39 7.84 -2.80
CA ARG A 97 -15.33 6.74 -2.97
C ARG A 97 -14.67 5.41 -2.67
N LEU A 98 -15.28 4.62 -1.78
CA LEU A 98 -14.82 3.27 -1.47
C LEU A 98 -14.98 2.35 -2.68
N VAL A 99 -13.86 1.77 -3.12
CA VAL A 99 -13.79 0.82 -4.23
C VAL A 99 -13.25 -0.54 -3.82
N GLY A 100 -12.65 -0.67 -2.64
CA GLY A 100 -12.28 -1.98 -2.09
C GLY A 100 -12.07 -1.96 -0.57
N CYS A 101 -12.19 -3.14 0.05
CA CYS A 101 -11.94 -3.35 1.47
C CYS A 101 -11.36 -4.74 1.74
N LEU A 102 -10.20 -4.77 2.40
CA LEU A 102 -9.52 -5.97 2.89
C LEU A 102 -9.62 -5.97 4.42
N PRO A 103 -10.60 -6.66 5.01
CA PRO A 103 -10.64 -6.86 6.46
C PRO A 103 -9.53 -7.85 6.87
N VAL A 104 -8.84 -7.52 7.95
CA VAL A 104 -7.70 -8.30 8.45
C VAL A 104 -7.84 -8.51 9.94
N ALA A 105 -7.85 -9.77 10.38
CA ALA A 105 -7.83 -10.12 11.78
C ALA A 105 -6.41 -10.48 12.24
N LEU A 106 -6.04 -10.06 13.45
CA LEU A 106 -4.86 -10.58 14.13
C LEU A 106 -5.23 -11.85 14.89
N VAL A 107 -4.62 -12.97 14.52
CA VAL A 107 -4.89 -14.28 15.12
C VAL A 107 -3.62 -14.86 15.75
N PRO A 108 -3.70 -15.45 16.96
CA PRO A 108 -2.63 -16.27 17.50
C PRO A 108 -2.40 -17.49 16.60
N HIS A 109 -1.15 -17.76 16.24
CA HIS A 109 -0.78 -18.86 15.37
C HIS A 109 0.39 -19.65 15.95
N LEU A 110 0.10 -20.83 16.51
CA LEU A 110 1.06 -21.63 17.26
C LEU A 110 2.23 -22.11 16.41
N GLN A 111 1.97 -22.62 15.19
CA GLN A 111 3.03 -23.09 14.28
C GLN A 111 3.97 -21.97 13.83
N LEU A 112 3.49 -20.71 13.83
CA LEU A 112 4.27 -19.54 13.47
C LEU A 112 4.84 -18.83 14.71
N SER A 113 4.56 -19.35 15.91
CA SER A 113 5.08 -18.83 17.18
C SER A 113 4.79 -17.34 17.41
N GLY A 114 3.57 -16.88 17.12
CA GLY A 114 3.22 -15.47 17.31
C GLY A 114 1.84 -15.10 16.78
N LEU A 115 1.66 -13.81 16.48
CA LEU A 115 0.48 -13.29 15.80
C LEU A 115 0.66 -13.34 14.28
N ALA A 116 -0.42 -13.65 13.58
CA ALA A 116 -0.51 -13.54 12.12
C ALA A 116 -1.65 -12.59 11.74
N ALA A 117 -1.41 -11.75 10.74
CA ALA A 117 -2.42 -10.97 10.05
C ALA A 117 -3.11 -11.85 9.02
N LEU A 118 -4.36 -12.21 9.29
CA LEU A 118 -5.18 -13.09 8.47
C LEU A 118 -6.19 -12.28 7.66
N ALA A 119 -6.12 -12.38 6.33
CA ALA A 119 -7.14 -11.87 5.43
C ALA A 119 -7.71 -13.01 4.58
N VAL A 120 -9.02 -13.22 4.66
CA VAL A 120 -9.71 -14.35 4.01
C VAL A 120 -10.65 -13.94 2.90
N GLU A 121 -10.95 -12.65 2.81
CA GLU A 121 -11.92 -12.09 1.89
C GLU A 121 -11.43 -10.74 1.38
N TRP A 122 -11.80 -10.41 0.15
CA TRP A 122 -11.55 -9.11 -0.47
C TRP A 122 -12.85 -8.61 -1.07
N TRP A 123 -13.26 -7.42 -0.63
CA TRP A 123 -14.50 -6.80 -1.08
C TRP A 123 -14.18 -5.78 -2.14
N VAL A 124 -14.84 -5.88 -3.29
CA VAL A 124 -14.55 -5.04 -4.47
C VAL A 124 -15.81 -4.30 -4.90
N GLY A 125 -15.64 -3.04 -5.23
CA GLY A 125 -16.67 -2.25 -5.87
C GLY A 125 -16.73 -2.49 -7.37
N ALA A 126 -17.91 -2.36 -7.96
CA ALA A 126 -18.09 -2.50 -9.41
C ALA A 126 -17.13 -1.63 -10.25
N GLU A 127 -16.68 -0.48 -9.73
CA GLU A 127 -15.66 0.36 -10.37
C GLU A 127 -14.25 -0.25 -10.40
N ALA A 128 -13.88 -1.09 -9.44
CA ALA A 128 -12.52 -1.62 -9.30
C ALA A 128 -12.32 -2.99 -9.97
N ALA A 129 -13.37 -3.60 -10.53
CA ALA A 129 -13.31 -4.97 -11.06
C ALA A 129 -12.29 -5.17 -12.21
N GLN A 130 -11.83 -4.10 -12.87
CA GLN A 130 -10.78 -4.16 -13.91
C GLN A 130 -9.36 -3.92 -13.36
N GLU A 131 -9.22 -3.29 -12.19
CA GLU A 131 -7.94 -2.97 -11.54
C GLU A 131 -7.64 -3.89 -10.35
N ASP A 132 -8.55 -4.83 -10.10
CA ASP A 132 -8.68 -5.63 -8.89
C ASP A 132 -7.36 -6.27 -8.38
N PRO A 133 -6.57 -6.97 -9.21
CA PRO A 133 -5.35 -7.61 -8.69
C PRO A 133 -4.27 -6.59 -8.30
N ALA A 134 -4.13 -5.48 -9.02
CA ALA A 134 -3.11 -4.48 -8.69
C ALA A 134 -3.47 -3.72 -7.40
N VAL A 135 -4.76 -3.41 -7.21
CA VAL A 135 -5.26 -2.75 -6.00
C VAL A 135 -5.12 -3.67 -4.79
N LEU A 136 -5.50 -4.94 -4.91
CA LEU A 136 -5.33 -5.92 -3.82
C LEU A 136 -3.85 -6.10 -3.44
N LEU A 137 -2.94 -6.14 -4.41
CA LEU A 137 -1.50 -6.19 -4.14
C LEU A 137 -1.01 -4.95 -3.39
N ALA A 138 -1.45 -3.75 -3.79
CA ALA A 138 -1.16 -2.52 -3.06
C ALA A 138 -1.73 -2.54 -1.62
N CYS A 139 -2.92 -3.12 -1.41
CA CYS A 139 -3.47 -3.36 -0.08
C CYS A 139 -2.61 -4.31 0.75
N CYS A 140 -2.09 -5.37 0.13
CA CYS A 140 -1.20 -6.33 0.77
C CYS A 140 0.14 -5.71 1.16
N ASP A 141 0.70 -4.81 0.35
CA ASP A 141 1.93 -4.10 0.69
C ASP A 141 1.73 -3.09 1.83
N LEU A 142 0.64 -2.30 1.80
CA LEU A 142 0.32 -1.44 2.94
C LEU A 142 0.07 -2.24 4.23
N LEU A 143 -0.59 -3.39 4.11
CA LEU A 143 -0.78 -4.30 5.23
C LEU A 143 0.54 -4.85 5.76
N ALA A 144 1.49 -5.18 4.88
CA ALA A 144 2.81 -5.64 5.27
C ALA A 144 3.55 -4.56 6.08
N ASP A 145 3.50 -3.30 5.63
CA ASP A 145 4.10 -2.17 6.34
C ASP A 145 3.46 -1.96 7.72
N TRP A 146 2.12 -2.00 7.79
CA TRP A 146 1.41 -1.96 9.07
C TRP A 146 1.83 -3.10 9.99
N CYS A 147 1.89 -4.33 9.49
CA CYS A 147 2.33 -5.49 10.28
C CYS A 147 3.75 -5.28 10.83
N ARG A 148 4.69 -4.80 10.00
CA ARG A 148 6.07 -4.52 10.43
C ARG A 148 6.13 -3.46 11.53
N ALA A 149 5.31 -2.41 11.43
CA ALA A 149 5.23 -1.36 12.45
C ALA A 149 4.65 -1.87 13.78
N HIS A 150 3.71 -2.82 13.71
CA HIS A 150 3.05 -3.42 14.86
C HIS A 150 3.76 -4.68 15.41
N GLY A 151 4.91 -5.07 14.83
CA GLY A 151 5.68 -6.24 15.25
C GLY A 151 5.05 -7.59 14.86
N VAL A 152 4.08 -7.58 13.95
CA VAL A 152 3.45 -8.78 13.39
C VAL A 152 4.34 -9.31 12.26
N ARG A 153 4.77 -10.56 12.39
CA ARG A 153 5.80 -11.16 11.51
C ARG A 153 5.22 -11.99 10.38
N HIS A 154 3.92 -12.23 10.37
CA HIS A 154 3.31 -13.19 9.48
C HIS A 154 2.03 -12.62 8.89
N MET A 155 1.91 -12.69 7.57
CA MET A 155 0.66 -12.47 6.85
C MET A 155 0.19 -13.81 6.31
N LEU A 156 -1.11 -14.06 6.44
CA LEU A 156 -1.79 -15.23 5.92
C LEU A 156 -2.97 -14.76 5.04
N LEU A 157 -2.98 -15.18 3.77
CA LEU A 157 -4.06 -14.86 2.83
C LEU A 157 -4.77 -16.12 2.38
N ALA A 158 -6.09 -16.06 2.24
CA ALA A 158 -6.83 -17.15 1.61
C ALA A 158 -6.37 -17.36 0.16
N PRO A 159 -6.29 -18.61 -0.32
CA PRO A 159 -5.81 -18.91 -1.67
C PRO A 159 -6.72 -18.34 -2.77
N ALA A 160 -7.99 -18.07 -2.46
CA ALA A 160 -8.93 -17.44 -3.38
C ALA A 160 -8.62 -15.96 -3.68
N LEU A 161 -7.76 -15.30 -2.87
CA LEU A 161 -7.47 -13.87 -3.03
C LEU A 161 -6.45 -13.59 -4.14
N LEU A 162 -5.48 -14.48 -4.33
CA LEU A 162 -4.39 -14.29 -5.29
C LEU A 162 -4.15 -15.58 -6.07
N ALA A 163 -4.01 -15.45 -7.38
CA ALA A 163 -3.48 -16.55 -8.20
C ALA A 163 -2.03 -16.86 -7.79
N GLY A 164 -1.58 -18.10 -8.00
CA GLY A 164 -0.23 -18.53 -7.59
C GLY A 164 0.89 -17.61 -8.08
N SER A 165 0.86 -17.21 -9.37
CA SER A 165 1.86 -16.29 -9.94
C SER A 165 1.86 -14.89 -9.30
N GLN A 166 0.70 -14.41 -8.84
CA GLN A 166 0.57 -13.14 -8.14
C GLN A 166 1.08 -13.25 -6.70
N ALA A 167 0.71 -14.34 -6.02
CA ALA A 167 1.18 -14.64 -4.67
C ALA A 167 2.71 -14.75 -4.64
N ASP A 168 3.30 -15.49 -5.57
CA ASP A 168 4.75 -15.65 -5.70
C ASP A 168 5.44 -14.30 -5.94
N SER A 169 4.91 -13.49 -6.86
CA SER A 169 5.45 -12.16 -7.17
C SER A 169 5.37 -11.20 -5.98
N ALA A 170 4.37 -11.36 -5.12
CA ALA A 170 4.20 -10.59 -3.89
C ALA A 170 4.98 -11.16 -2.69
N GLY A 171 5.77 -12.22 -2.90
CA GLY A 171 6.60 -12.85 -1.87
C GLY A 171 5.82 -13.74 -0.90
N PHE A 172 4.63 -14.18 -1.29
CA PHE A 172 3.91 -15.23 -0.59
C PHE A 172 4.37 -16.61 -1.05
N VAL A 173 4.31 -17.59 -0.14
CA VAL A 173 4.54 -19.00 -0.41
C VAL A 173 3.38 -19.83 0.13
N ALA A 174 3.16 -21.03 -0.41
CA ALA A 174 2.14 -21.91 0.13
C ALA A 174 2.49 -22.34 1.56
N HIS A 175 1.55 -22.16 2.49
CA HIS A 175 1.64 -22.65 3.86
C HIS A 175 0.99 -24.04 3.99
N ALA A 176 1.45 -24.84 4.95
CA ALA A 176 0.89 -26.17 5.21
C ALA A 176 -0.63 -26.16 5.51
N GLY A 177 -1.13 -25.04 6.05
CA GLY A 177 -2.56 -24.81 6.29
C GLY A 177 -3.39 -24.46 5.05
N GLY A 178 -2.82 -24.49 3.84
CA GLY A 178 -3.52 -24.17 2.58
C GLY A 178 -3.71 -22.67 2.32
N LEU A 179 -3.12 -21.82 3.15
CA LEU A 179 -3.10 -20.35 2.97
C LEU A 179 -1.81 -19.92 2.25
N TRP A 180 -1.85 -18.75 1.64
CA TRP A 180 -0.64 -18.03 1.25
C TRP A 180 0.01 -17.42 2.49
N HIS A 181 1.31 -17.58 2.63
CA HIS A 181 2.09 -17.05 3.76
C HIS A 181 3.20 -16.14 3.29
N ARG A 182 3.29 -14.95 3.88
CA ARG A 182 4.42 -14.03 3.73
C ARG A 182 5.05 -13.78 5.09
N ASN A 183 6.35 -14.00 5.19
CA ASN A 183 7.14 -13.68 6.38
C ASN A 183 7.60 -12.22 6.30
N LEU A 184 7.51 -11.51 7.41
CA LEU A 184 7.83 -10.10 7.53
C LEU A 184 8.96 -9.89 8.54
N THR A 185 9.93 -9.09 8.13
CA THR A 185 10.98 -8.60 9.02
C THR A 185 10.48 -7.36 9.75
N PRO A 186 10.40 -7.36 11.09
CA PRO A 186 9.99 -6.18 11.85
C PRO A 186 10.85 -4.96 11.52
N ALA A 187 10.24 -3.77 11.53
CA ALA A 187 11.00 -2.54 11.39
C ALA A 187 11.90 -2.34 12.63
N PRO A 188 13.16 -1.91 12.46
CA PRO A 188 14.02 -1.60 13.59
C PRO A 188 13.38 -0.47 14.42
N LYS A 189 13.17 -0.68 15.72
CA LYS A 189 12.76 0.37 16.63
C LYS A 189 14.00 1.07 17.16
N THR A 190 14.21 2.33 16.78
CA THR A 190 15.23 3.18 17.39
C THR A 190 14.77 3.50 18.81
N LEU A 191 15.44 2.95 19.81
CA LEU A 191 15.24 3.35 21.20
C LEU A 191 16.03 4.66 21.38
N GLY A 192 15.30 5.77 21.53
CA GLY A 192 15.86 7.08 21.88
C GLY A 192 16.04 7.25 23.39
#